data_AF-A0A453PTD3-F1
#
_entry.id   AF-A0A453PTD3-F1
#
_cell.length_a   1.000
_cell.length_b   1.000
_cell.length_c   1.000
_cell.angle_alpha   90.00
_cell.angle_beta   90.00
_cell.angle_gamma   90.00
#
_symmetry.space_group_name_H-M   'P 1'
#
loop_
_entity.id
_entity.type
_entity.pdbx_description
1 polymer ?
#
loop_
_entity_poly.entity_id
_entity_poly.type
_entity_poly.pdbx_seq_one_letter_code
_entity_poly.pdbx_strand_id
1 'polypeptide(L)'
;MVYFNGLQVRNQSHSGLRDILLSFQRKAILVPASDGIARCFERLLLLAGGSNDANTGSAAEGPKGAKEVIHMLDALKCCLPLMASKPSNTILKYFTALLGLRQPIVTKSILENLHAVGDSPTVQLKPDMLLDLICSLGVSVSTERKSGDELASIARLLNIGTRKVYSQNKHIFVVKLPLVFTSLGDILASEFEEARFCAVETFKGLIDNCIDENMVSQGIDQIKARHQGVRSNPTVIEKICAILEGLLDVRCSDVWDKSFLVISLAF
;
A
#
# COMPACT_ATOMS: atom_id res chain seq x y z
N MET A 1 12.53 29.18 -31.03
CA MET A 1 11.56 28.07 -31.09
C MET A 1 11.97 27.07 -30.03
N VAL A 2 11.35 27.12 -28.85
CA VAL A 2 11.72 26.25 -27.72
C VAL A 2 11.03 24.91 -27.94
N TYR A 3 11.79 23.88 -28.33
CA TYR A 3 11.32 22.51 -28.30
C TYR A 3 11.20 22.10 -26.82
N PHE A 4 9.99 22.20 -26.26
CA PHE A 4 9.73 21.58 -24.98
C PHE A 4 9.76 20.06 -25.18
N ASN A 5 10.66 19.38 -24.47
CA ASN A 5 10.66 17.93 -24.40
C ASN A 5 9.30 17.47 -23.84
N GLY A 6 8.67 16.43 -24.41
CA GLY A 6 7.34 15.97 -24.01
C GLY A 6 7.24 15.63 -22.52
N LEU A 7 8.35 15.22 -21.89
CA LEU A 7 8.44 15.03 -20.44
C LEU A 7 8.28 16.34 -19.65
N GLN A 8 8.87 17.43 -20.12
CA GLN A 8 8.83 18.74 -19.48
C GLN A 8 7.43 19.36 -19.53
N VAL A 9 6.74 19.24 -20.68
CA VAL A 9 5.35 19.68 -20.83
C VAL A 9 4.44 18.93 -19.87
N ARG A 10 4.64 17.61 -19.75
CA ARG A 10 3.85 16.75 -18.86
C ARG A 10 4.06 17.11 -17.38
N ASN A 11 5.31 17.29 -16.96
CA ASN A 11 5.61 17.71 -15.58
C ASN A 11 5.00 19.09 -15.25
N GLN A 12 5.06 20.02 -16.20
CA GLN A 12 4.43 21.35 -16.04
C GLN A 12 2.91 21.25 -15.94
N SER A 13 2.28 20.39 -16.74
CA SER A 13 0.84 20.13 -16.68
C SER A 13 0.42 19.56 -15.32
N HIS A 14 1.17 18.59 -14.79
CA HIS A 14 0.91 18.01 -13.46
C HIS A 14 1.05 19.06 -12.35
N SER A 15 2.05 19.94 -12.43
CA SER A 15 2.20 21.06 -11.49
C SER A 15 1.01 22.03 -11.58
N GLY A 16 0.59 22.40 -12.79
CA GLY A 16 -0.55 23.28 -13.00
C GLY A 16 -1.85 22.69 -12.42
N LEU A 17 -2.09 21.38 -12.61
CA LEU A 17 -3.24 20.70 -12.03
C LEU A 17 -3.19 20.70 -10.50
N ARG A 18 -2.02 20.47 -9.92
CA ARG A 18 -1.79 20.56 -8.47
C ARG A 18 -2.10 21.97 -7.95
N ASP A 19 -1.60 23.01 -8.61
CA ASP A 19 -1.78 24.40 -8.20
C ASP A 19 -3.27 24.81 -8.26
N ILE A 20 -4.00 24.34 -9.28
CA ILE A 20 -5.45 24.54 -9.39
C ILE A 20 -6.17 23.84 -8.22
N LEU A 21 -5.86 22.58 -7.93
CA LEU A 21 -6.47 21.84 -6.82
C LEU A 21 -6.14 22.45 -5.45
N LEU A 22 -4.94 23.00 -5.28
CA LEU A 22 -4.57 23.79 -4.09
C LEU A 22 -5.45 25.04 -3.98
N SER A 23 -5.66 25.76 -5.07
CA SER A 23 -6.52 26.96 -5.09
C SER A 23 -7.99 26.66 -4.77
N PHE A 24 -8.43 25.40 -4.96
CA PHE A 24 -9.78 24.93 -4.69
C PHE A 24 -9.97 24.39 -3.27
N GLN A 25 -8.91 24.27 -2.47
CA GLN A 25 -9.03 23.77 -1.10
C GLN A 25 -10.07 24.58 -0.31
N ARG A 26 -10.95 23.87 0.40
CA ARG A 26 -12.05 24.43 1.21
C ARG A 26 -13.09 25.22 0.40
N LYS A 27 -13.12 25.09 -0.94
CA LYS A 27 -14.14 25.68 -1.81
C LYS A 27 -15.08 24.59 -2.35
N ALA A 28 -16.34 24.95 -2.60
CA ALA A 28 -17.35 24.04 -3.13
C ALA A 28 -16.98 23.41 -4.50
N ILE A 29 -16.15 24.09 -5.28
CA ILE A 29 -15.67 23.63 -6.60
C ILE A 29 -14.71 22.42 -6.52
N LEU A 30 -14.13 22.14 -5.35
CA LEU A 30 -13.18 21.02 -5.19
C LEU A 30 -13.82 19.67 -5.51
N VAL A 31 -15.06 19.45 -5.06
CA VAL A 31 -15.79 18.20 -5.27
C VAL A 31 -16.03 17.94 -6.76
N PRO A 32 -16.68 18.83 -7.53
CA PRO A 32 -16.92 18.60 -8.96
C PRO A 32 -15.62 18.53 -9.78
N ALA A 33 -14.57 19.27 -9.40
CA ALA A 33 -13.25 19.15 -10.04
C ALA A 33 -12.65 17.75 -9.81
N SER A 34 -12.70 17.26 -8.57
CA SER A 34 -12.23 15.94 -8.19
C SER A 34 -13.04 14.82 -8.88
N ASP A 35 -14.37 14.97 -8.99
CA ASP A 35 -15.24 14.06 -9.75
C ASP A 35 -14.89 14.04 -11.24
N GLY A 36 -14.49 15.19 -11.81
CA GLY A 36 -13.97 15.26 -13.18
C GLY A 36 -12.74 14.39 -13.37
N ILE A 37 -11.75 14.50 -12.47
CA ILE A 37 -10.52 13.70 -12.49
C ILE A 37 -10.83 12.20 -12.36
N ALA A 38 -11.70 11.82 -11.42
CA ALA A 38 -12.08 10.42 -11.21
C ALA A 38 -12.78 9.82 -12.46
N ARG A 39 -13.70 10.57 -13.08
CA ARG A 39 -14.37 10.13 -14.32
C ARG A 39 -13.42 10.03 -15.50
N CYS A 40 -12.45 10.94 -15.63
CA CYS A 40 -11.42 10.84 -16.65
C CYS A 40 -10.59 9.56 -16.47
N PHE A 41 -10.17 9.25 -15.24
CA PHE A 41 -9.42 8.03 -14.96
C PHE A 41 -10.25 6.77 -15.27
N GLU A 42 -11.48 6.70 -14.81
CA GLU A 42 -12.40 5.59 -15.09
C GLU A 42 -12.62 5.38 -16.60
N ARG A 43 -12.82 6.46 -17.35
CA ARG A 43 -12.95 6.39 -18.81
C ARG A 43 -11.69 5.81 -19.47
N LEU A 44 -10.50 6.24 -19.03
CA LEU A 44 -9.24 5.71 -19.57
C LEU A 44 -9.08 4.21 -19.25
N LEU A 45 -9.46 3.78 -18.04
CA LEU A 45 -9.45 2.36 -17.67
C LEU A 45 -10.39 1.54 -18.57
N LEU A 46 -11.60 2.03 -18.83
CA LEU A 46 -12.56 1.34 -19.71
C LEU A 46 -12.03 1.24 -21.15
N LEU A 47 -11.41 2.30 -21.67
CA LEU A 47 -10.81 2.29 -23.00
C LEU A 47 -9.61 1.33 -23.09
N ALA A 48 -8.80 1.25 -22.03
CA ALA A 48 -7.67 0.32 -21.96
C ALA A 48 -8.12 -1.14 -21.78
N GLY A 49 -9.22 -1.40 -21.07
CA GLY A 49 -9.78 -2.75 -20.87
C GLY A 49 -10.64 -3.25 -22.03
N GLY A 50 -11.15 -2.35 -22.87
CA GLY A 50 -11.99 -2.68 -24.04
C GLY A 50 -11.22 -2.91 -25.34
N SER A 51 -9.90 -2.70 -25.37
CA SER A 51 -9.07 -2.96 -26.55
C SER A 51 -8.80 -4.46 -26.72
N ASN A 52 -9.81 -5.21 -27.14
CA ASN A 52 -9.55 -6.46 -27.84
C ASN A 52 -8.95 -6.10 -29.21
N ASP A 53 -7.83 -6.74 -29.56
CA ASP A 53 -7.14 -6.64 -30.86
C ASP A 53 -8.02 -7.18 -32.02
N ALA A 54 -9.14 -6.52 -32.28
CA ALA A 54 -9.94 -6.71 -33.47
C ALA A 54 -9.96 -5.36 -34.21
N ASN A 55 -9.08 -5.25 -35.22
CA ASN A 55 -8.90 -4.12 -36.13
C ASN A 55 -8.11 -2.91 -35.60
N THR A 56 -6.78 -3.02 -35.59
CA THR A 56 -5.93 -2.09 -36.37
C THR A 56 -4.53 -2.69 -36.51
N GLY A 57 -4.15 -3.05 -37.73
CA GLY A 57 -2.79 -3.49 -38.05
C GLY A 57 -1.78 -2.35 -37.91
N SER A 58 -1.07 -2.30 -36.78
CA SER A 58 0.18 -1.58 -36.61
C SER A 58 0.88 -2.10 -35.35
N ALA A 59 1.78 -3.07 -35.53
CA ALA A 59 2.48 -3.78 -34.45
C ALA A 59 3.64 -2.96 -33.81
N ALA A 60 3.61 -1.62 -33.87
CA ALA A 60 4.73 -0.77 -33.44
C ALA A 60 4.45 0.12 -32.21
N GLU A 61 3.16 0.34 -31.86
CA GLU A 61 2.77 1.10 -30.66
C GLU A 61 1.91 0.17 -29.80
N GLY A 62 2.32 -0.11 -28.56
CA GLY A 62 1.46 -0.82 -27.61
C GLY A 62 0.08 -0.15 -27.46
N PRO A 63 -0.93 -0.84 -26.91
CA PRO A 63 -2.30 -0.34 -26.89
C PRO A 63 -2.34 1.06 -26.28
N LYS A 64 -2.68 2.08 -27.09
CA LYS A 64 -2.61 3.51 -26.73
C LYS A 64 -3.27 3.80 -25.38
N GLY A 65 -4.35 3.09 -25.05
CA GLY A 65 -5.05 3.19 -23.77
C GLY A 65 -4.20 2.84 -22.55
N ALA A 66 -3.34 1.81 -22.61
CA ALA A 66 -2.48 1.45 -21.47
C ALA A 66 -1.45 2.54 -21.14
N LYS A 67 -0.89 3.18 -22.17
CA LYS A 67 0.04 4.30 -22.01
C LYS A 67 -0.65 5.53 -21.40
N GLU A 68 -1.88 5.82 -21.81
CA GLU A 68 -2.69 6.90 -21.24
C GLU A 68 -3.03 6.65 -19.78
N VAL A 69 -3.34 5.39 -19.40
CA VAL A 69 -3.55 5.01 -17.99
C VAL A 69 -2.29 5.26 -17.16
N ILE A 70 -1.11 4.89 -17.64
CA ILE A 70 0.16 5.16 -16.94
C ILE A 70 0.39 6.67 -16.80
N HIS A 71 0.15 7.46 -17.84
CA HIS A 71 0.27 8.92 -17.77
C HIS A 71 -0.70 9.54 -16.76
N MET A 72 -1.92 9.00 -16.66
CA MET A 72 -2.88 9.44 -15.66
C MET A 72 -2.45 9.03 -14.24
N LEU A 73 -1.90 7.82 -14.05
CA LEU A 73 -1.33 7.39 -12.77
C LEU A 73 -0.20 8.33 -12.33
N ASP A 74 0.68 8.74 -13.23
CA ASP A 74 1.73 9.73 -12.94
C ASP A 74 1.13 11.08 -12.47
N ALA A 75 0.04 11.52 -13.10
CA ALA A 75 -0.64 12.77 -12.73
C ALA A 75 -1.34 12.66 -11.35
N LEU A 76 -1.94 11.50 -11.06
CA LEU A 76 -2.64 11.26 -9.80
C LEU A 76 -1.73 11.41 -8.59
N LYS A 77 -0.43 11.14 -8.71
CA LYS A 77 0.56 11.32 -7.63
C LYS A 77 0.50 12.73 -7.04
N CYS A 78 0.31 13.75 -7.87
CA CYS A 78 0.26 15.15 -7.46
C CYS A 78 -1.16 15.62 -7.07
N CYS A 79 -2.19 14.89 -7.48
CA CYS A 79 -3.58 15.35 -7.41
C CYS A 79 -4.37 14.64 -6.32
N LEU A 80 -4.20 13.32 -6.22
CA LEU A 80 -4.92 12.46 -5.29
C LEU A 80 -4.82 12.94 -3.82
N PRO A 81 -3.67 13.45 -3.33
CA PRO A 81 -3.53 14.06 -2.00
C PRO A 81 -4.38 15.32 -1.75
N LEU A 82 -4.85 15.97 -2.81
CA LEU A 82 -5.55 17.25 -2.77
C LEU A 82 -7.04 17.12 -3.13
N MET A 83 -7.46 15.95 -3.61
CA MET A 83 -8.83 15.71 -4.05
C MET A 83 -9.80 15.53 -2.87
N ALA A 84 -11.08 15.75 -3.15
CA ALA A 84 -12.15 15.43 -2.20
C ALA A 84 -12.20 13.92 -1.90
N SER A 85 -12.58 13.56 -0.66
CA SER A 85 -12.55 12.18 -0.17
C SER A 85 -13.29 11.18 -1.05
N LYS A 86 -14.54 11.47 -1.47
CA LYS A 86 -15.37 10.52 -2.24
C LYS A 86 -14.73 10.17 -3.61
N PRO A 87 -14.30 11.13 -4.44
CA PRO A 87 -13.53 10.87 -5.66
C PRO A 87 -12.23 10.09 -5.41
N SER A 88 -11.43 10.48 -4.40
CA SER A 88 -10.17 9.78 -4.10
C SER A 88 -10.40 8.30 -3.78
N ASN A 89 -11.40 7.99 -2.95
CA ASN A 89 -11.77 6.61 -2.63
C ASN A 89 -12.29 5.83 -3.85
N THR A 90 -12.88 6.52 -4.83
CA THR A 90 -13.32 5.89 -6.09
C THR A 90 -12.11 5.49 -6.94
N ILE A 91 -11.09 6.35 -7.02
CA ILE A 91 -9.83 6.03 -7.72
C ILE A 91 -9.10 4.87 -7.05
N LEU A 92 -8.99 4.88 -5.72
CA LEU A 92 -8.29 3.84 -4.96
C LEU A 92 -8.90 2.44 -5.13
N LYS A 93 -10.22 2.33 -5.35
CA LYS A 93 -10.86 1.05 -5.69
C LYS A 93 -10.24 0.38 -6.91
N TYR A 94 -9.86 1.18 -7.91
CA TYR A 94 -9.24 0.67 -9.12
C TYR A 94 -7.79 0.22 -8.90
N PHE A 95 -7.11 0.73 -7.87
CA PHE A 95 -5.72 0.32 -7.59
C PHE A 95 -5.65 -1.16 -7.22
N THR A 96 -6.62 -1.71 -6.47
CA THR A 96 -6.65 -3.14 -6.16
C THR A 96 -6.74 -3.99 -7.42
N ALA A 97 -7.63 -3.62 -8.35
CA ALA A 97 -7.78 -4.31 -9.63
C ALA A 97 -6.52 -4.20 -10.50
N LEU A 98 -5.89 -3.01 -10.53
CA LEU A 98 -4.67 -2.76 -11.28
C LEU A 98 -3.44 -3.48 -10.71
N LEU A 99 -3.31 -3.58 -9.38
CA LEU A 99 -2.29 -4.40 -8.73
C LEU A 99 -2.44 -5.88 -9.12
N GLY A 100 -3.69 -6.35 -9.30
CA GLY A 100 -3.99 -7.68 -9.80
C GLY A 100 -3.47 -7.98 -11.22
N LEU A 101 -3.11 -6.96 -12.01
CA LEU A 101 -2.50 -7.14 -13.33
C LEU A 101 -1.02 -7.54 -13.28
N ARG A 102 -0.36 -7.34 -12.12
CA ARG A 102 1.04 -7.73 -11.88
C ARG A 102 2.03 -7.10 -12.86
N GLN A 103 1.71 -5.91 -13.38
CA GLN A 103 2.54 -5.17 -14.33
C GLN A 103 3.50 -4.25 -13.55
N PRO A 104 4.83 -4.44 -13.61
CA PRO A 104 5.78 -3.71 -12.76
C PRO A 104 5.66 -2.19 -12.85
N ILE A 105 5.42 -1.66 -14.05
CA ILE A 105 5.28 -0.20 -14.27
C ILE A 105 4.01 0.36 -13.62
N VAL A 106 2.92 -0.42 -13.62
CA VAL A 106 1.65 -0.05 -13.00
C VAL A 106 1.79 -0.15 -11.47
N THR A 107 2.38 -1.24 -10.97
CA THR A 107 2.67 -1.43 -9.55
C THR A 107 3.51 -0.29 -9.01
N LYS A 108 4.63 0.04 -9.65
CA LYS A 108 5.48 1.19 -9.26
C LYS A 108 4.68 2.49 -9.18
N SER A 109 3.89 2.79 -10.21
CA SER A 109 3.07 4.02 -10.25
C SER A 109 2.05 4.05 -9.11
N ILE A 110 1.42 2.92 -8.80
CA ILE A 110 0.48 2.79 -7.68
C ILE A 110 1.19 3.00 -6.34
N LEU A 111 2.36 2.39 -6.13
CA LEU A 111 3.13 2.59 -4.90
C LEU A 111 3.47 4.07 -4.69
N GLU A 112 3.92 4.77 -5.74
CA GLU A 112 4.20 6.21 -5.67
C GLU A 112 2.97 7.05 -5.31
N ASN A 113 1.81 6.70 -5.87
CA ASN A 113 0.53 7.34 -5.53
C ASN A 113 0.13 7.07 -4.06
N LEU A 114 0.29 5.84 -3.60
CA LEU A 114 -0.05 5.44 -2.24
C LEU A 114 0.84 6.14 -1.21
N HIS A 115 2.14 6.33 -1.50
CA HIS A 115 3.03 7.12 -0.65
C HIS A 115 2.56 8.57 -0.55
N ALA A 116 2.27 9.20 -1.69
CA ALA A 116 1.78 10.59 -1.72
C ALA A 116 0.49 10.79 -0.91
N VAL A 117 -0.41 9.80 -0.91
CA VAL A 117 -1.65 9.84 -0.12
C VAL A 117 -1.42 9.46 1.35
N GLY A 118 -0.48 8.55 1.60
CA GLY A 118 -0.07 8.11 2.94
C GLY A 118 0.44 9.27 3.78
N ASP A 119 1.30 10.10 3.20
CA ASP A 119 1.91 11.28 3.82
C ASP A 119 0.93 12.46 4.00
N SER A 120 -0.21 12.41 3.31
CA SER A 120 -1.17 13.50 3.33
C SER A 120 -2.12 13.43 4.54
N PRO A 121 -2.19 14.51 5.35
CA PRO A 121 -3.18 14.62 6.42
C PRO A 121 -4.57 15.01 5.89
N THR A 122 -4.67 15.51 4.65
CA THR A 122 -5.91 16.08 4.10
C THR A 122 -6.82 15.02 3.49
N VAL A 123 -6.27 13.93 2.97
CA VAL A 123 -7.08 12.88 2.35
C VAL A 123 -7.65 11.94 3.41
N GLN A 124 -8.98 11.94 3.51
CA GLN A 124 -9.72 10.96 4.29
C GLN A 124 -10.05 9.74 3.43
N LEU A 125 -9.36 8.63 3.71
CA LEU A 125 -9.60 7.34 3.09
C LEU A 125 -10.56 6.50 3.92
N LYS A 126 -11.36 5.67 3.25
CA LYS A 126 -12.21 4.69 3.91
C LYS A 126 -11.34 3.56 4.50
N PRO A 127 -11.53 3.20 5.78
CA PRO A 127 -10.73 2.16 6.45
C PRO A 127 -10.74 0.83 5.70
N ASP A 128 -11.91 0.35 5.28
CA ASP A 128 -12.06 -0.94 4.58
C ASP A 128 -11.28 -0.98 3.25
N MET A 129 -11.28 0.14 2.53
CA MET A 129 -10.60 0.21 1.24
C MET A 129 -9.09 0.25 1.38
N LEU A 130 -8.62 0.98 2.38
CA LEU A 130 -7.20 1.02 2.71
C LEU A 130 -6.73 -0.35 3.23
N LEU A 131 -7.56 -1.04 4.03
CA LEU A 131 -7.30 -2.41 4.49
C LEU A 131 -7.09 -3.37 3.31
N ASP A 132 -8.00 -3.38 2.34
CA ASP A 132 -7.95 -4.28 1.18
C ASP A 132 -6.66 -4.06 0.35
N LEU A 133 -6.26 -2.80 0.18
CA LEU A 133 -5.02 -2.43 -0.50
C LEU A 133 -3.78 -2.91 0.28
N ILE A 134 -3.72 -2.67 1.59
CA ILE A 134 -2.63 -3.15 2.45
C ILE A 134 -2.52 -4.67 2.39
N CYS A 135 -3.65 -5.38 2.47
CA CYS A 135 -3.67 -6.82 2.40
C CYS A 135 -3.18 -7.32 1.04
N SER A 136 -3.60 -6.66 -0.06
CA SER A 136 -3.14 -6.99 -1.41
C SER A 136 -1.64 -6.77 -1.58
N LEU A 137 -1.10 -5.66 -1.06
CA LEU A 137 0.34 -5.40 -1.06
C LEU A 137 1.10 -6.44 -0.23
N GLY A 138 0.62 -6.76 0.98
CA GLY A 138 1.22 -7.76 1.84
C GLY A 138 1.28 -9.15 1.19
N VAL A 139 0.17 -9.61 0.60
CA VAL A 139 0.12 -10.87 -0.15
C VAL A 139 1.06 -10.85 -1.34
N SER A 140 1.21 -9.70 -2.01
CA SER A 140 2.06 -9.60 -3.21
C SER A 140 3.54 -9.87 -2.94
N VAL A 141 4.03 -9.63 -1.70
CA VAL A 141 5.44 -9.82 -1.29
C VAL A 141 5.93 -11.23 -1.65
N SER A 142 5.18 -12.25 -1.27
CA SER A 142 5.60 -13.65 -1.37
C SER A 142 5.26 -14.29 -2.73
N THR A 143 4.47 -13.62 -3.57
CA THR A 143 3.93 -14.22 -4.81
C THR A 143 4.75 -13.95 -6.07
N GLU A 144 5.66 -12.98 -6.05
CA GLU A 144 6.34 -12.46 -7.24
C GLU A 144 7.76 -12.01 -6.93
N ARG A 145 8.65 -12.09 -7.92
CA ARG A 145 9.96 -11.43 -7.82
C ARG A 145 9.76 -9.92 -7.85
N LYS A 146 10.27 -9.25 -6.82
CA LYS A 146 10.24 -7.79 -6.66
C LYS A 146 11.67 -7.27 -6.50
N SER A 147 11.90 -6.04 -6.91
CA SER A 147 13.18 -5.38 -6.65
C SER A 147 13.27 -4.96 -5.17
N GLY A 148 14.50 -4.70 -4.70
CA GLY A 148 14.72 -4.14 -3.36
C GLY A 148 13.93 -2.85 -3.12
N ASP A 149 13.92 -1.93 -4.09
CA ASP A 149 13.17 -0.67 -4.02
C ASP A 149 11.65 -0.91 -3.86
N GLU A 150 11.12 -1.91 -4.57
CA GLU A 150 9.70 -2.24 -4.51
C GLU A 150 9.34 -2.84 -3.14
N LEU A 151 10.15 -3.77 -2.63
CA LEU A 151 9.96 -4.36 -1.30
C LEU A 151 10.11 -3.31 -0.19
N ALA A 152 11.10 -2.43 -0.27
CA ALA A 152 11.28 -1.32 0.66
C ALA A 152 10.08 -0.36 0.64
N SER A 153 9.57 -0.07 -0.56
CA SER A 153 8.36 0.75 -0.77
C SER A 153 7.12 0.08 -0.16
N ILE A 154 6.94 -1.22 -0.37
CA ILE A 154 5.84 -1.99 0.22
C ILE A 154 5.95 -1.98 1.75
N ALA A 155 7.11 -2.24 2.35
CA ALA A 155 7.29 -2.20 3.80
C ALA A 155 6.85 -0.85 4.39
N ARG A 156 7.32 0.27 3.80
CA ARG A 156 6.92 1.62 4.23
C ARG A 156 5.40 1.85 4.11
N LEU A 157 4.76 1.36 3.03
CA LEU A 157 3.30 1.46 2.88
C LEU A 157 2.54 0.57 3.86
N LEU A 158 3.05 -0.62 4.17
CA LEU A 158 2.48 -1.48 5.21
C LEU A 158 2.50 -0.76 6.56
N ASN A 159 3.58 -0.02 6.88
CA ASN A 159 3.64 0.81 8.09
C ASN A 159 2.57 1.91 8.09
N ILE A 160 2.60 2.78 7.08
CA ILE A 160 1.73 3.97 6.99
C ILE A 160 0.26 3.54 6.95
N GLY A 161 -0.05 2.59 6.08
CA GLY A 161 -1.40 2.08 5.89
C GLY A 161 -1.94 1.43 7.15
N THR A 162 -1.19 0.50 7.75
CA THR A 162 -1.64 -0.23 8.95
C THR A 162 -1.94 0.74 10.09
N ARG A 163 -1.04 1.67 10.38
CA ARG A 163 -1.23 2.67 11.45
C ARG A 163 -2.46 3.54 11.19
N LYS A 164 -2.69 3.92 9.93
CA LYS A 164 -3.84 4.75 9.54
C LYS A 164 -5.16 3.97 9.68
N VAL A 165 -5.23 2.71 9.26
CA VAL A 165 -6.46 1.91 9.47
C VAL A 165 -6.65 1.59 10.95
N TYR A 166 -5.59 1.22 11.67
CA TYR A 166 -5.66 0.89 13.10
C TYR A 166 -6.19 2.06 13.94
N SER A 167 -5.69 3.28 13.69
CA SER A 167 -6.16 4.49 14.38
C SER A 167 -7.61 4.86 14.06
N GLN A 168 -8.12 4.51 12.87
CA GLN A 168 -9.50 4.77 12.46
C GLN A 168 -10.48 3.69 12.93
N ASN A 169 -10.10 2.42 12.85
CA ASN A 169 -10.91 1.28 13.24
C ASN A 169 -10.04 0.08 13.62
N LYS A 170 -9.71 0.00 14.92
CA LYS A 170 -8.88 -1.07 15.49
C LYS A 170 -9.46 -2.47 15.20
N HIS A 171 -10.76 -2.66 15.42
CA HIS A 171 -11.38 -3.97 15.33
C HIS A 171 -11.29 -4.61 13.95
N ILE A 172 -11.39 -3.80 12.89
CA ILE A 172 -11.30 -4.28 11.51
C ILE A 172 -9.86 -4.71 11.17
N PHE A 173 -8.85 -3.98 11.68
CA PHE A 173 -7.47 -4.25 11.31
C PHE A 173 -6.79 -5.32 12.17
N VAL A 174 -7.14 -5.45 13.46
CA VAL A 174 -6.48 -6.38 14.40
C VAL A 174 -6.38 -7.80 13.82
N VAL A 175 -7.42 -8.29 13.16
CA VAL A 175 -7.44 -9.64 12.56
C VAL A 175 -6.51 -9.81 11.36
N LYS A 176 -6.03 -8.72 10.75
CA LYS A 176 -5.10 -8.70 9.61
C LYS A 176 -3.66 -8.38 10.00
N LEU A 177 -3.38 -7.97 11.25
CA LEU A 177 -2.01 -7.75 11.71
C LEU A 177 -1.08 -8.95 11.45
N PRO A 178 -1.48 -10.21 11.69
CA PRO A 178 -0.60 -11.35 11.42
C PRO A 178 -0.18 -11.43 9.96
N LEU A 179 -1.06 -11.10 9.00
CA LEU A 179 -0.72 -11.05 7.58
C LEU A 179 0.42 -10.05 7.33
N VAL A 180 0.30 -8.85 7.91
CA VAL A 180 1.31 -7.80 7.73
C VAL A 180 2.65 -8.21 8.35
N PHE A 181 2.64 -8.78 9.56
CA PHE A 181 3.86 -9.27 10.21
C PHE A 181 4.52 -10.39 9.39
N THR A 182 3.73 -11.32 8.84
CA THR A 182 4.25 -12.36 7.93
C THR A 182 4.90 -11.74 6.70
N SER A 183 4.24 -10.79 6.03
CA SER A 183 4.80 -10.09 4.87
C SER A 183 6.11 -9.36 5.20
N LEU A 184 6.21 -8.75 6.39
CA LEU A 184 7.45 -8.09 6.82
C LEU A 184 8.57 -9.10 7.10
N GLY A 185 8.24 -10.28 7.63
CA GLY A 185 9.19 -11.38 7.79
C GLY A 185 9.75 -11.83 6.43
N ASP A 186 8.89 -11.97 5.43
CA ASP A 186 9.30 -12.29 4.06
C ASP A 186 10.19 -11.20 3.44
N ILE A 187 9.91 -9.92 3.69
CA ILE A 187 10.77 -8.82 3.25
C ILE A 187 12.12 -8.84 3.98
N LEU A 188 12.11 -9.10 5.30
CA LEU A 188 13.33 -9.18 6.11
C LEU A 188 14.23 -10.34 5.65
N ALA A 189 13.65 -11.46 5.21
CA ALA A 189 14.38 -12.59 4.65
C ALA A 189 14.86 -12.38 3.21
N SER A 190 14.47 -11.29 2.53
CA SER A 190 14.95 -10.98 1.18
C SER A 190 16.44 -10.63 1.17
N GLU A 191 17.11 -10.64 0.02
CA GLU A 191 18.55 -10.31 -0.10
C GLU A 191 18.86 -8.80 -0.12
N PHE A 192 17.83 -7.94 -0.09
CA PHE A 192 17.99 -6.50 -0.33
C PHE A 192 18.10 -5.71 0.97
N GLU A 193 19.27 -5.14 1.25
CA GLU A 193 19.56 -4.47 2.53
C GLU A 193 18.63 -3.27 2.81
N GLU A 194 18.27 -2.46 1.81
CA GLU A 194 17.31 -1.36 2.01
C GLU A 194 15.92 -1.90 2.39
N ALA A 195 15.49 -3.00 1.78
CA ALA A 195 14.21 -3.62 2.08
C ALA A 195 14.20 -4.20 3.50
N ARG A 196 15.30 -4.85 3.92
CA ARG A 196 15.51 -5.34 5.29
C ARG A 196 15.43 -4.20 6.30
N PHE A 197 16.13 -3.10 6.05
CA PHE A 197 16.10 -1.93 6.91
C PHE A 197 14.67 -1.37 7.06
N CYS A 198 13.95 -1.22 5.94
CA CYS A 198 12.57 -0.76 5.95
C CYS A 198 11.63 -1.74 6.67
N ALA A 199 11.85 -3.05 6.56
CA ALA A 199 11.08 -4.06 7.28
C ALA A 199 11.29 -3.95 8.80
N VAL A 200 12.53 -3.81 9.26
CA VAL A 200 12.85 -3.59 10.68
C VAL A 200 12.15 -2.35 11.20
N GLU A 201 12.32 -1.19 10.55
CA GLU A 201 11.68 0.06 10.97
C GLU A 201 10.14 -0.04 10.96
N THR A 202 9.59 -0.82 10.03
CA THR A 202 8.16 -1.08 10.00
C THR A 202 7.72 -1.98 11.15
N PHE A 203 8.42 -3.07 11.44
CA PHE A 203 8.14 -3.90 12.61
C PHE A 203 8.12 -3.06 13.88
N LYS A 204 9.13 -2.21 14.10
CA LYS A 204 9.19 -1.32 15.26
C LYS A 204 7.96 -0.42 15.33
N GLY A 205 7.66 0.26 14.22
CA GLY A 205 6.48 1.13 14.13
C GLY A 205 5.16 0.40 14.42
N LEU A 206 5.01 -0.85 13.99
CA LEU A 206 3.79 -1.62 14.25
C LEU A 206 3.70 -2.17 15.67
N ILE A 207 4.81 -2.63 16.24
CA ILE A 207 4.87 -3.05 17.65
C ILE A 207 4.46 -1.88 18.55
N ASP A 208 5.06 -0.72 18.36
CA ASP A 208 4.81 0.47 19.20
C ASP A 208 3.39 1.04 19.08
N ASN A 209 2.76 0.90 17.90
CA ASN A 209 1.51 1.61 17.60
C ASN A 209 0.27 0.70 17.50
N CYS A 210 0.45 -0.60 17.26
CA CYS A 210 -0.64 -1.52 16.91
C CYS A 210 -0.77 -2.74 17.83
N ILE A 211 0.20 -2.99 18.72
CA ILE A 211 0.07 -3.97 19.80
C ILE A 211 -0.34 -3.22 21.06
N ASP A 212 -1.50 -3.56 21.63
CA ASP A 212 -2.01 -2.94 22.84
C ASP A 212 -2.24 -3.94 23.98
N GLU A 213 -2.37 -3.42 25.21
CA GLU A 213 -2.52 -4.21 26.43
C GLU A 213 -3.74 -5.14 26.40
N ASN A 214 -4.80 -4.75 25.67
CA ASN A 214 -5.99 -5.58 25.53
C ASN A 214 -5.68 -6.83 24.72
N MET A 215 -4.92 -6.69 23.62
CA MET A 215 -4.50 -7.81 22.79
C MET A 215 -3.61 -8.78 23.58
N VAL A 216 -2.67 -8.23 24.37
CA VAL A 216 -1.77 -9.02 25.24
C VAL A 216 -2.56 -9.75 26.32
N SER A 217 -3.45 -9.05 27.04
CA SER A 217 -4.29 -9.64 28.09
C SER A 217 -5.17 -10.77 27.54
N GLN A 218 -5.78 -10.57 26.36
CA GLN A 218 -6.55 -11.62 25.69
C GLN A 218 -5.71 -12.86 25.40
N GLY A 219 -4.45 -12.68 24.95
CA GLY A 219 -3.51 -13.79 24.76
C GLY A 219 -3.23 -14.55 26.07
N ILE A 220 -2.91 -13.82 27.14
CA ILE A 220 -2.60 -14.40 28.46
C ILE A 220 -3.79 -15.18 29.01
N ASP A 221 -4.99 -14.60 28.97
CA ASP A 221 -6.20 -15.23 29.49
C ASP A 221 -6.56 -16.49 28.70
N GLN A 222 -6.39 -16.44 27.39
CA GLN A 222 -6.65 -17.60 26.55
C GLN A 222 -5.64 -18.73 26.78
N ILE A 223 -4.36 -18.41 26.99
CA ILE A 223 -3.34 -19.40 27.36
C ILE A 223 -3.70 -20.05 28.71
N LYS A 224 -4.09 -19.26 29.72
CA LYS A 224 -4.53 -19.80 31.02
C LYS A 224 -5.75 -20.72 30.88
N ALA A 225 -6.73 -20.34 30.06
CA ALA A 225 -7.91 -21.16 29.79
C ALA A 225 -7.54 -22.50 29.10
N ARG A 226 -6.57 -22.50 28.18
CA ARG A 226 -6.07 -23.75 27.55
C ARG A 226 -5.42 -24.68 28.55
N HIS A 227 -4.65 -24.16 29.51
CA HIS A 227 -4.08 -24.97 30.59
C HIS A 227 -5.16 -25.61 31.49
N GLN A 228 -6.35 -25.01 31.55
CA GLN A 228 -7.52 -25.55 32.24
C GLN A 228 -8.37 -26.50 31.37
N GLY A 229 -7.88 -26.86 30.18
CA GLY A 229 -8.52 -27.83 29.27
C GLY A 229 -9.46 -27.23 28.23
N VAL A 230 -9.60 -25.89 28.16
CA VAL A 230 -10.45 -25.25 27.15
C VAL A 230 -9.75 -25.21 25.80
N ARG A 231 -10.28 -25.92 24.80
CA ARG A 231 -9.76 -25.83 23.41
C ARG A 231 -10.15 -24.50 22.78
N SER A 232 -9.18 -23.81 22.20
CA SER A 232 -9.40 -22.51 21.55
C SER A 232 -8.33 -22.23 20.49
N ASN A 233 -8.68 -21.47 19.45
CA ASN A 233 -7.75 -21.14 18.35
C ASN A 233 -6.75 -20.04 18.75
N PRO A 234 -5.52 -20.01 18.22
CA PRO A 234 -4.56 -18.95 18.51
C PRO A 234 -5.14 -17.53 18.35
N THR A 235 -4.96 -16.69 19.37
CA THR A 235 -5.21 -15.24 19.33
C THR A 235 -4.36 -14.57 18.26
N VAL A 236 -4.68 -13.31 17.96
CA VAL A 236 -3.84 -12.46 17.11
C VAL A 236 -2.45 -12.30 17.69
N ILE A 237 -2.30 -12.04 19.00
CA ILE A 237 -0.99 -11.87 19.62
C ILE A 237 -0.18 -13.18 19.60
N GLU A 238 -0.80 -14.33 19.87
CA GLU A 238 -0.11 -15.63 19.75
C GLU A 238 0.41 -15.87 18.33
N LYS A 239 -0.37 -15.51 17.30
CA LYS A 239 0.08 -15.61 15.90
C LYS A 239 1.24 -14.67 15.61
N ILE A 240 1.20 -13.43 16.12
CA ILE A 240 2.30 -12.47 15.98
C ILE A 240 3.56 -13.02 16.66
N CYS A 241 3.48 -13.52 17.89
CA CYS A 241 4.62 -14.13 18.58
C CYS A 241 5.21 -15.30 17.78
N ALA A 242 4.37 -16.19 17.22
CA ALA A 242 4.85 -17.28 16.38
C ALA A 242 5.54 -16.80 15.09
N ILE A 243 5.09 -15.70 14.50
CA ILE A 243 5.75 -15.07 13.35
C ILE A 243 7.11 -14.50 13.75
N LEU A 244 7.18 -13.79 14.89
CA LEU A 244 8.42 -13.22 15.42
C LEU A 244 9.44 -14.29 15.77
N GLU A 245 9.00 -15.39 16.38
CA GLU A 245 9.84 -16.58 16.61
C GLU A 245 10.36 -17.16 15.30
N GLY A 246 9.50 -17.21 14.27
CA GLY A 246 9.87 -17.64 12.92
C GLY A 246 10.96 -16.79 12.26
N LEU A 247 11.25 -15.58 12.74
CA LEU A 247 12.39 -14.78 12.26
C LEU A 247 13.74 -15.37 12.70
N LEU A 248 13.77 -16.29 13.67
CA LEU A 248 14.96 -17.02 14.09
C LEU A 248 15.13 -18.36 13.36
N ASP A 249 14.28 -18.65 12.37
CA ASP A 249 14.43 -19.82 11.52
C ASP A 249 15.72 -19.74 10.69
N VAL A 250 16.23 -20.90 10.25
CA VAL A 250 17.48 -21.01 9.48
C VAL A 250 17.42 -20.17 8.19
N ARG A 251 16.24 -20.00 7.61
CA ARG A 251 16.00 -19.18 6.41
C ARG A 251 16.34 -17.70 6.62
N CYS A 252 16.38 -17.23 7.86
CA CYS A 252 16.69 -15.86 8.24
C CYS A 252 18.05 -15.74 8.95
N SER A 253 18.89 -16.78 8.89
CA SER A 253 20.13 -16.85 9.67
C SER A 253 21.15 -15.75 9.33
N ASP A 254 21.11 -15.23 8.11
CA ASP A 254 21.94 -14.12 7.66
C ASP A 254 21.43 -12.74 8.12
N VAL A 255 20.22 -12.68 8.68
CA VAL A 255 19.57 -11.48 9.22
C VAL A 255 19.17 -11.63 10.67
N TRP A 256 19.76 -12.57 11.40
CA TRP A 256 19.47 -12.75 12.82
C TRP A 256 19.82 -11.52 13.65
N ASP A 257 20.86 -10.76 13.30
CA ASP A 257 21.18 -9.47 13.92
C ASP A 257 19.97 -8.52 13.92
N LYS A 258 19.30 -8.38 12.77
CA LYS A 258 18.11 -7.57 12.59
C LYS A 258 16.87 -8.20 13.23
N SER A 259 16.77 -9.52 13.18
CA SER A 259 15.67 -10.27 13.79
C SER A 259 15.70 -10.12 15.32
N PHE A 260 16.88 -10.18 15.95
CA PHE A 260 17.05 -9.92 17.37
C PHE A 260 16.62 -8.49 17.74
N LEU A 261 16.92 -7.48 16.92
CA LEU A 261 16.45 -6.11 17.16
C LEU A 261 14.91 -6.06 17.22
N VAL A 262 14.24 -6.71 16.27
CA VAL A 262 12.76 -6.76 16.24
C VAL A 262 12.20 -7.50 17.45
N ILE A 263 12.74 -8.68 17.77
CA ILE A 263 12.27 -9.50 18.88
C ILE A 263 12.51 -8.81 20.22
N SER A 264 13.67 -8.18 20.43
CA SER A 264 13.99 -7.45 21.66
C SER A 264 13.11 -6.22 21.90
N LEU A 265 12.47 -5.69 20.87
CA LEU A 265 11.49 -4.62 21.03
C LEU A 265 10.11 -5.16 21.42
N ALA A 266 9.78 -6.39 20.99
CA ALA A 266 8.48 -7.00 21.25
C ALA A 266 8.35 -7.60 22.67
N PHE A 267 9.47 -7.90 23.34
CA PHE A 267 9.55 -8.60 24.63
C PHE A 267 10.46 -7.87 25.62
#